data_AF-A0A8C3GJ37-F1
#
_entry.id   AF-A0A8C3GJ37-F1
#
_cell.length_a   1.000
_cell.length_b   1.000
_cell.length_c   1.000
_cell.angle_alpha   90.00
_cell.angle_beta   90.00
_cell.angle_gamma   90.00
#
_symmetry.space_group_name_H-M   'P 1'
#
loop_
_entity.id
_entity.type
_entity.pdbx_description
1 polymer ?
#
loop_
_entity_poly.entity_id
_entity_poly.type
_entity_poly.pdbx_seq_one_letter_code
_entity_poly.pdbx_strand_id
1 'polypeptide(L)'
;MKMVEDLKRKPLFVPAVILLLSSAQAGNANRTSWHQCADFQQANFLRGSKLNVQFLLFTSSNPSCGELILADDGIKDTSFNSSLETKIIIHGFRALGTKPSWIEGLVRAILHTSQVNVIVVDWVHGSTGAYYSAVDNVTQLALSISHFISKLLALGVSGTSIHIIGVSLGAHVAGLVGHFHGGQLGRITGLDPAGPKYTRASLEERLDPGDALFVEAIHTDADNFGIRIPVGHIDYFVNGGKDQPGCPRFISAGYKYLICDHMRAVHLYVSALKHSCPVVAFPCSSHQDFLNGRCLDCDDPFLFSCPRIGLLEQAGVSMRRLPKEVVVYLMTSPSAPFCVHHSLVEFRLQKKRSVVTSIEITFYSNSTKDIAKITIPQQEEVGKRLLAHKVPLCEVDAVVLKYLPKNRFWRKDESHIVGQFCAAPLPLNKNRTMFCLPWNITLHGNVDLSYQLSAACA
;
A
#
# COMPACT_ATOMS: atom_id res chain seq x y z
N MET A 1 -45.29 -52.85 -29.79
CA MET A 1 -46.50 -52.22 -29.24
C MET A 1 -46.43 -52.36 -27.72
N LYS A 2 -45.79 -51.38 -27.06
CA LYS A 2 -45.55 -51.38 -25.60
C LYS A 2 -46.42 -50.28 -25.00
N MET A 3 -47.06 -50.65 -23.89
CA MET A 3 -48.08 -49.88 -23.18
C MET A 3 -47.52 -48.58 -22.62
N VAL A 4 -48.33 -47.53 -22.75
CA VAL A 4 -48.26 -46.25 -22.05
C VAL A 4 -48.98 -46.43 -20.71
N GLU A 5 -48.32 -46.10 -19.60
CA GLU A 5 -49.01 -45.76 -18.35
C GLU A 5 -48.29 -44.61 -17.65
N ASP A 6 -49.09 -43.59 -17.36
CA ASP A 6 -48.74 -42.23 -16.98
C ASP A 6 -48.68 -42.11 -15.45
N LEU A 7 -47.57 -41.62 -14.90
CA LEU A 7 -47.34 -41.54 -13.45
C LEU A 7 -47.88 -40.21 -12.90
N LYS A 8 -48.86 -40.32 -12.01
CA LYS A 8 -49.54 -39.23 -11.29
C LYS A 8 -48.58 -38.24 -10.61
N ARG A 9 -48.81 -36.95 -10.87
CA ARG A 9 -48.25 -35.79 -10.15
C ARG A 9 -48.67 -35.77 -8.67
N LYS A 10 -47.71 -35.52 -7.77
CA LYS A 10 -47.95 -35.07 -6.38
C LYS A 10 -47.65 -33.57 -6.27
N PRO A 11 -48.43 -32.76 -5.53
CA PRO A 11 -48.13 -31.35 -5.33
C PRO A 11 -47.08 -31.17 -4.22
N LEU A 12 -46.08 -30.33 -4.46
CA LEU A 12 -45.10 -29.89 -3.47
C LEU A 12 -45.64 -28.61 -2.80
N PHE A 13 -45.89 -28.67 -1.49
CA PHE A 13 -46.27 -27.52 -0.67
C PHE A 13 -45.08 -26.56 -0.51
N VAL A 14 -45.29 -25.27 -0.82
CA VAL A 14 -44.38 -24.16 -0.50
C VAL A 14 -45.04 -23.33 0.60
N PRO A 15 -44.41 -23.11 1.77
CA PRO A 15 -44.97 -22.22 2.77
C PRO A 15 -44.69 -20.77 2.39
N ALA A 16 -45.75 -20.01 2.13
CA ALA A 16 -45.71 -18.56 1.99
C ALA A 16 -45.48 -17.92 3.36
N VAL A 17 -44.39 -17.17 3.52
CA VAL A 17 -44.17 -16.32 4.69
C VAL A 17 -44.81 -14.96 4.43
N ILE A 18 -45.81 -14.63 5.25
CA ILE A 18 -46.61 -13.42 5.23
C ILE A 18 -45.78 -12.24 5.78
N LEU A 19 -45.63 -11.18 5.00
CA LEU A 19 -45.10 -9.89 5.43
C LEU A 19 -46.17 -9.14 6.24
N LEU A 20 -45.94 -9.00 7.55
CA LEU A 20 -46.70 -8.10 8.41
C LEU A 20 -46.28 -6.65 8.14
N LEU A 21 -47.17 -5.87 7.55
CA LEU A 21 -47.10 -4.40 7.49
C LEU A 21 -47.53 -3.85 8.87
N SER A 22 -46.58 -3.33 9.65
CA SER A 22 -46.91 -2.48 10.79
C SER A 22 -47.10 -1.04 10.31
N SER A 23 -48.33 -0.55 10.45
CA SER A 23 -48.65 0.87 10.41
C SER A 23 -48.32 1.47 11.77
N ALA A 24 -47.43 2.46 11.80
CA ALA A 24 -47.19 3.29 12.98
C ALA A 24 -47.69 4.71 12.69
N GLN A 25 -48.65 5.13 13.52
CA GLN A 25 -49.31 6.42 13.52
C GLN A 25 -48.35 7.59 13.76
N ALA A 26 -48.71 8.72 13.16
CA ALA A 26 -48.13 10.04 13.41
C ALA A 26 -48.31 10.42 14.88
N GLY A 27 -47.18 10.55 15.59
CA GLY A 27 -47.08 11.18 16.90
C GLY A 27 -46.24 12.44 16.78
N ASN A 28 -46.85 13.58 17.11
CA ASN A 28 -46.20 14.89 17.16
C ASN A 28 -45.23 14.91 18.36
N ALA A 29 -43.93 14.82 18.09
CA ALA A 29 -42.87 14.86 19.11
C ALA A 29 -41.86 15.96 18.78
N ASN A 30 -41.56 16.75 19.80
CA ASN A 30 -40.68 17.91 19.77
C ASN A 30 -39.36 17.67 19.01
N ARG A 31 -39.05 18.66 18.17
CA ARG A 31 -37.85 18.87 17.37
C ARG A 31 -36.58 18.72 18.23
N THR A 32 -36.02 17.51 18.25
CA THR A 32 -34.64 17.23 18.68
C THR A 32 -33.89 16.76 17.44
N SER A 33 -32.92 17.56 16.97
CA SER A 33 -32.13 17.29 15.77
C SER A 33 -31.17 16.13 16.02
N TRP A 34 -31.61 14.91 15.76
CA TRP A 34 -30.72 13.80 15.55
C TRP A 34 -30.13 13.94 14.15
N HIS A 35 -28.89 14.40 14.05
CA HIS A 35 -28.13 14.32 12.79
C HIS A 35 -28.01 12.84 12.41
N GLN A 36 -28.81 12.39 11.44
CA GLN A 36 -28.69 11.04 10.90
C GLN A 36 -27.34 10.93 10.18
N CYS A 37 -26.50 9.97 10.59
CA CYS A 37 -25.26 9.67 9.90
C CYS A 37 -25.57 9.26 8.46
N ALA A 38 -24.92 9.90 7.50
CA ALA A 38 -24.99 9.50 6.11
C ALA A 38 -24.22 8.20 5.92
N ASP A 39 -24.81 7.27 5.18
CA ASP A 39 -24.15 6.05 4.73
C ASP A 39 -23.88 6.12 3.23
N PHE A 40 -22.96 5.27 2.78
CA PHE A 40 -22.65 5.14 1.37
C PHE A 40 -23.86 4.69 0.56
N GLN A 41 -23.92 5.18 -0.66
CA GLN A 41 -24.83 4.69 -1.68
C GLN A 41 -24.54 3.22 -2.00
N GLN A 42 -25.55 2.55 -2.53
CA GLN A 42 -25.48 1.16 -2.95
C GLN A 42 -26.00 1.03 -4.37
N ALA A 43 -25.12 0.62 -5.28
CA ALA A 43 -25.45 0.42 -6.68
C ALA A 43 -25.56 -1.08 -7.00
N ASN A 44 -26.51 -1.43 -7.85
CA ASN A 44 -26.63 -2.76 -8.44
C ASN A 44 -27.39 -2.64 -9.76
N PHE A 45 -27.54 -3.75 -10.49
CA PHE A 45 -28.23 -3.77 -11.78
C PHE A 45 -29.66 -3.18 -11.72
N LEU A 46 -30.37 -3.30 -10.59
CA LEU A 46 -31.73 -2.80 -10.41
C LEU A 46 -31.79 -1.30 -10.05
N ARG A 47 -30.78 -0.79 -9.33
CA ARG A 47 -30.71 0.61 -8.87
C ARG A 47 -30.04 1.56 -9.87
N GLY A 48 -29.45 1.01 -10.93
CA GLY A 48 -28.70 1.75 -11.94
C GLY A 48 -27.28 2.11 -11.48
N SER A 49 -26.41 2.39 -12.45
CA SER A 49 -24.98 2.68 -12.25
C SER A 49 -24.56 4.05 -12.77
N LYS A 50 -25.51 4.91 -13.14
CA LYS A 50 -25.21 6.29 -13.59
C LYS A 50 -24.49 7.05 -12.47
N LEU A 51 -23.42 7.78 -12.81
CA LEU A 51 -22.62 8.55 -11.85
C LEU A 51 -23.50 9.43 -10.95
N ASN A 52 -23.34 9.25 -9.65
CA ASN A 52 -23.91 10.09 -8.61
C ASN A 52 -22.84 10.28 -7.55
N VAL A 53 -22.55 11.53 -7.18
CA VAL A 53 -21.41 11.89 -6.33
C VAL A 53 -21.93 12.48 -5.03
N GLN A 54 -21.47 11.94 -3.90
CA GLN A 54 -21.72 12.50 -2.57
C GLN A 54 -20.40 12.81 -1.87
N PHE A 55 -20.42 13.85 -1.04
CA PHE A 55 -19.31 14.24 -0.19
C PHE A 55 -19.72 14.02 1.27
N LEU A 56 -19.01 13.14 1.96
CA LEU A 56 -19.27 12.79 3.36
C LEU A 56 -18.15 13.37 4.22
N LEU A 57 -18.48 14.31 5.10
CA LEU A 57 -17.54 14.91 6.04
C LEU A 57 -17.41 14.06 7.30
N PHE A 58 -16.18 13.84 7.72
CA PHE A 58 -15.81 13.27 9.01
C PHE A 58 -14.83 14.21 9.71
N THR A 59 -15.01 14.38 11.00
CA THR A 59 -14.20 15.24 11.87
C THR A 59 -13.85 14.48 13.15
N SER A 60 -12.88 14.99 13.92
CA SER A 60 -12.48 14.34 15.18
C SER A 60 -13.63 14.24 16.21
N SER A 61 -14.65 15.11 16.12
CA SER A 61 -15.86 15.02 16.95
C SER A 61 -16.78 13.87 16.53
N ASN A 62 -16.82 13.55 15.24
CA ASN A 62 -17.72 12.54 14.65
C ASN A 62 -16.96 11.54 13.74
N PRO A 63 -15.97 10.78 14.26
CA PRO A 63 -15.07 9.96 13.42
C PRO A 63 -15.73 8.73 12.78
N SER A 64 -16.93 8.36 13.21
CA SER A 64 -17.71 7.22 12.70
C SER A 64 -19.00 7.60 12.00
N CYS A 65 -19.35 8.89 11.97
CA CYS A 65 -20.63 9.38 11.49
C CYS A 65 -20.37 10.44 10.42
N GLY A 66 -20.58 10.07 9.16
CA GLY A 66 -20.38 11.00 8.05
C GLY A 66 -21.52 12.01 7.97
N GLU A 67 -21.21 13.29 7.92
CA GLU A 67 -22.17 14.36 7.62
C GLU A 67 -22.26 14.53 6.10
N LEU A 68 -23.44 14.32 5.52
CA LEU A 68 -23.63 14.56 4.08
C LEU A 68 -23.57 16.06 3.80
N ILE A 69 -22.62 16.46 2.97
CA ILE A 69 -22.55 17.83 2.47
C ILE A 69 -23.54 17.95 1.30
N LEU A 70 -24.68 18.59 1.55
CA LEU A 70 -25.66 18.86 0.51
C LEU A 70 -25.12 19.86 -0.51
N ALA A 71 -25.63 19.77 -1.75
CA ALA A 71 -25.36 20.79 -2.75
C ALA A 71 -25.85 22.17 -2.25
N ASP A 72 -25.21 23.23 -2.74
CA ASP A 72 -25.49 24.65 -2.44
C ASP A 72 -25.28 25.08 -0.98
N ASP A 73 -24.19 25.81 -0.70
CA ASP A 73 -23.79 26.39 0.60
C ASP A 73 -23.81 25.48 1.85
N GLY A 74 -24.24 24.21 1.72
CA GLY A 74 -24.44 23.25 2.81
C GLY A 74 -23.17 22.86 3.55
N ILE A 75 -21.99 23.30 3.11
CA ILE A 75 -20.75 23.22 3.88
C ILE A 75 -20.89 24.01 5.20
N LYS A 76 -21.57 25.18 5.17
CA LYS A 76 -21.74 26.04 6.36
C LYS A 76 -22.65 25.41 7.43
N ASP A 77 -23.48 24.46 7.03
CA ASP A 77 -24.41 23.75 7.92
C ASP A 77 -23.80 22.48 8.53
N THR A 78 -22.52 22.21 8.27
CA THR A 78 -21.78 21.03 8.76
C THR A 78 -20.74 21.41 9.80
N SER A 79 -20.11 20.40 10.41
CA SER A 79 -18.97 20.58 11.31
C SER A 79 -17.65 20.97 10.61
N PHE A 80 -17.68 21.34 9.32
CA PHE A 80 -16.50 21.70 8.54
C PHE A 80 -15.80 22.93 9.12
N ASN A 81 -14.47 22.88 9.24
CA ASN A 81 -13.68 24.00 9.72
C ASN A 81 -12.64 24.43 8.67
N SER A 82 -12.83 25.59 8.05
CA SER A 82 -11.95 26.09 6.99
C SER A 82 -10.53 26.45 7.45
N SER A 83 -10.28 26.55 8.75
CA SER A 83 -8.94 26.78 9.31
C SER A 83 -8.11 25.50 9.45
N LEU A 84 -8.72 24.32 9.27
CA LEU A 84 -8.04 23.02 9.33
C LEU A 84 -7.65 22.52 7.94
N GLU A 85 -6.60 21.70 7.87
CA GLU A 85 -6.30 20.96 6.64
C GLU A 85 -7.49 20.08 6.22
N THR A 86 -7.60 19.84 4.90
CA THR A 86 -8.67 19.00 4.35
C THR A 86 -8.07 17.82 3.60
N LYS A 87 -8.43 16.61 4.03
CA LYS A 87 -8.01 15.36 3.37
C LYS A 87 -9.18 14.75 2.62
N ILE A 88 -9.05 14.57 1.31
CA ILE A 88 -10.11 14.06 0.45
C ILE A 88 -9.78 12.62 0.06
N ILE A 89 -10.65 11.67 0.38
CA ILE A 89 -10.45 10.24 0.08
C ILE A 89 -11.33 9.85 -1.10
N ILE A 90 -10.73 9.29 -2.15
CA ILE A 90 -11.42 8.85 -3.36
C ILE A 90 -11.20 7.35 -3.55
N HIS A 91 -12.27 6.56 -3.47
CA HIS A 91 -12.19 5.12 -3.73
C HIS A 91 -12.09 4.80 -5.23
N GLY A 92 -11.83 3.54 -5.55
CA GLY A 92 -11.73 3.05 -6.93
C GLY A 92 -12.95 2.28 -7.42
N PHE A 93 -12.72 1.43 -8.43
CA PHE A 93 -13.73 0.55 -9.05
C PHE A 93 -14.43 -0.38 -8.03
N ARG A 94 -15.76 -0.54 -8.16
CA ARG A 94 -16.62 -1.30 -7.26
C ARG A 94 -17.48 -2.31 -8.03
N ALA A 95 -16.93 -3.46 -8.40
CA ALA A 95 -17.67 -4.48 -9.16
C ALA A 95 -19.05 -4.85 -8.57
N LEU A 96 -19.16 -4.88 -7.23
CA LEU A 96 -20.39 -5.27 -6.51
C LEU A 96 -21.24 -4.07 -6.03
N GLY A 97 -20.80 -2.84 -6.27
CA GLY A 97 -21.53 -1.63 -5.88
C GLY A 97 -21.80 -1.46 -4.39
N THR A 98 -20.85 -1.93 -3.57
CA THR A 98 -20.89 -1.79 -2.11
C THR A 98 -19.83 -0.82 -1.60
N LYS A 99 -20.13 -0.19 -0.47
CA LYS A 99 -19.20 0.61 0.35
C LYS A 99 -17.83 -0.09 0.47
N PRO A 100 -16.70 0.59 0.19
CA PRO A 100 -15.39 0.00 0.42
C PRO A 100 -15.15 -0.20 1.91
N SER A 101 -14.91 -1.45 2.32
CA SER A 101 -14.79 -1.84 3.74
C SER A 101 -13.61 -1.18 4.47
N TRP A 102 -12.62 -0.67 3.74
CA TRP A 102 -11.42 -0.04 4.28
C TRP A 102 -11.59 1.45 4.61
N ILE A 103 -12.64 2.11 4.11
CA ILE A 103 -12.85 3.56 4.25
C ILE A 103 -12.86 3.98 5.73
N GLU A 104 -13.63 3.29 6.57
CA GLU A 104 -13.71 3.61 8.00
C GLU A 104 -12.37 3.47 8.70
N GLY A 105 -11.60 2.44 8.32
CA GLY A 105 -10.26 2.21 8.86
C GLY A 105 -9.29 3.35 8.54
N LEU A 106 -9.36 3.89 7.32
CA LEU A 106 -8.53 5.01 6.87
C LEU A 106 -8.98 6.34 7.47
N VAL A 107 -10.27 6.64 7.47
CA VAL A 107 -10.83 7.85 8.10
C VAL A 107 -10.42 7.92 9.57
N ARG A 108 -10.61 6.84 10.34
CA ARG A 108 -10.21 6.79 11.75
C ARG A 108 -8.70 6.94 11.91
N ALA A 109 -7.91 6.30 11.05
CA ALA A 109 -6.45 6.41 11.13
C ALA A 109 -5.99 7.88 10.95
N ILE A 110 -6.53 8.59 9.96
CA ILE A 110 -6.21 10.01 9.72
C ILE A 110 -6.65 10.89 10.91
N LEU A 111 -7.89 10.74 11.36
CA LEU A 111 -8.44 11.55 12.46
C LEU A 111 -7.78 11.28 13.82
N HIS A 112 -7.14 10.12 13.99
CA HIS A 112 -6.33 9.81 15.17
C HIS A 112 -4.94 10.46 15.11
N THR A 113 -4.40 10.69 13.92
CA THR A 113 -3.07 11.28 13.73
C THR A 113 -3.10 12.81 13.73
N SER A 114 -4.17 13.43 13.23
CA SER A 114 -4.24 14.89 13.07
C SER A 114 -5.67 15.42 13.21
N GLN A 115 -5.82 16.64 13.72
CA GLN A 115 -7.09 17.36 13.72
C GLN A 115 -7.33 18.01 12.36
N VAL A 116 -8.12 17.36 11.51
CA VAL A 116 -8.35 17.76 10.11
C VAL A 116 -9.80 17.52 9.70
N ASN A 117 -10.22 18.13 8.59
CA ASN A 117 -11.42 17.72 7.89
C ASN A 117 -11.10 16.49 7.04
N VAL A 118 -11.86 15.41 7.14
CA VAL A 118 -11.77 14.26 6.23
C VAL A 118 -13.03 14.18 5.38
N ILE A 119 -12.88 14.33 4.07
CA ILE A 119 -13.99 14.29 3.12
C ILE A 119 -13.88 13.01 2.29
N VAL A 120 -14.86 12.14 2.41
CA VAL A 120 -14.93 10.91 1.61
C VAL A 120 -15.83 11.16 0.41
N VAL A 121 -15.30 10.90 -0.78
CA VAL A 121 -16.07 10.99 -2.03
C VAL A 121 -16.71 9.63 -2.31
N ASP A 122 -18.03 9.58 -2.17
CA ASP A 122 -18.82 8.42 -2.56
C ASP A 122 -19.28 8.57 -4.02
N TRP A 123 -18.77 7.67 -4.86
CA TRP A 123 -19.16 7.49 -6.25
C TRP A 123 -19.38 5.99 -6.55
N VAL A 124 -19.94 5.25 -5.57
CA VAL A 124 -20.34 3.85 -5.77
C VAL A 124 -21.22 3.72 -7.01
N HIS A 125 -22.15 4.66 -7.18
CA HIS A 125 -22.77 4.93 -8.47
C HIS A 125 -21.78 5.57 -9.44
N GLY A 126 -21.55 4.93 -10.58
CA GLY A 126 -20.54 5.32 -11.56
C GLY A 126 -19.27 4.48 -11.49
N SER A 127 -18.90 3.95 -10.32
CA SER A 127 -17.78 2.98 -10.18
C SER A 127 -18.20 1.51 -10.29
N THR A 128 -19.50 1.24 -10.42
CA THR A 128 -20.08 -0.12 -10.43
C THR A 128 -20.40 -0.61 -11.83
N GLY A 129 -20.17 -1.90 -12.09
CA GLY A 129 -20.49 -2.56 -13.35
C GLY A 129 -19.24 -2.97 -14.11
N ALA A 130 -19.18 -2.68 -15.41
CA ALA A 130 -18.01 -2.96 -16.22
C ALA A 130 -16.90 -1.94 -15.94
N TYR A 131 -15.65 -2.41 -15.91
CA TYR A 131 -14.48 -1.57 -15.59
C TYR A 131 -14.37 -0.33 -16.49
N TYR A 132 -14.53 -0.50 -17.82
CA TYR A 132 -14.44 0.62 -18.75
C TYR A 132 -15.60 1.62 -18.60
N SER A 133 -16.79 1.18 -18.21
CA SER A 133 -17.88 2.10 -17.88
C SER A 133 -17.56 2.97 -16.65
N ALA A 134 -16.78 2.44 -15.69
CA ALA A 134 -16.29 3.24 -14.56
C ALA A 134 -15.18 4.22 -14.98
N VAL A 135 -14.31 3.81 -15.91
CA VAL A 135 -13.29 4.67 -16.52
C VAL A 135 -13.94 5.86 -17.23
N ASP A 136 -15.02 5.65 -17.98
CA ASP A 136 -15.73 6.71 -18.70
C ASP A 136 -16.29 7.81 -17.75
N ASN A 137 -16.54 7.48 -16.49
CA ASN A 137 -17.04 8.43 -15.48
C ASN A 137 -15.93 9.24 -14.80
N VAL A 138 -14.65 8.87 -14.94
CA VAL A 138 -13.53 9.46 -14.19
C VAL A 138 -13.41 10.97 -14.41
N THR A 139 -13.50 11.44 -15.66
CA THR A 139 -13.41 12.88 -15.96
C THR A 139 -14.57 13.66 -15.35
N GLN A 140 -15.80 13.15 -15.46
CA GLN A 140 -16.98 13.83 -14.89
C GLN A 140 -16.92 13.84 -13.36
N LEU A 141 -16.43 12.78 -12.73
CA LEU A 141 -16.18 12.73 -11.29
C LEU A 141 -15.13 13.77 -10.87
N ALA A 142 -14.01 13.85 -11.60
CA ALA A 142 -12.97 14.84 -11.33
C ALA A 142 -13.48 16.29 -11.44
N LEU A 143 -14.34 16.58 -12.44
CA LEU A 143 -15.01 17.89 -12.55
C LEU A 143 -15.90 18.19 -11.35
N SER A 144 -16.69 17.22 -10.88
CA SER A 144 -17.54 17.38 -9.68
C SER A 144 -16.71 17.67 -8.42
N ILE A 145 -15.60 16.94 -8.23
CA ILE A 145 -14.70 17.15 -7.09
C ILE A 145 -13.95 18.49 -7.21
N SER A 146 -13.52 18.87 -8.42
CA SER A 146 -12.84 20.15 -8.66
C SER A 146 -13.76 21.35 -8.37
N HIS A 147 -15.03 21.26 -8.77
CA HIS A 147 -16.04 22.25 -8.43
C HIS A 147 -16.27 22.34 -6.91
N PHE A 148 -16.31 21.20 -6.23
CA PHE A 148 -16.40 21.15 -4.78
C PHE A 148 -15.19 21.79 -4.09
N ILE A 149 -13.96 21.49 -4.52
CA ILE A 149 -12.74 22.12 -4.00
C ILE A 149 -12.76 23.63 -4.25
N SER A 150 -13.22 24.08 -5.41
CA SER A 150 -13.35 25.52 -5.70
C SER A 150 -14.24 26.25 -4.68
N LYS A 151 -15.29 25.59 -4.18
CA LYS A 151 -16.11 26.11 -3.07
C LYS A 151 -15.33 26.17 -1.76
N LEU A 152 -14.52 25.15 -1.43
CA LEU A 152 -13.65 25.19 -0.25
C LEU A 152 -12.64 26.34 -0.31
N LEU A 153 -12.03 26.57 -1.47
CA LEU A 153 -11.10 27.69 -1.68
C LEU A 153 -11.82 29.04 -1.50
N ALA A 154 -13.04 29.17 -2.03
CA ALA A 154 -13.86 30.37 -1.83
C ALA A 154 -14.25 30.62 -0.36
N LEU A 155 -14.29 29.56 0.47
CA LEU A 155 -14.48 29.64 1.92
C LEU A 155 -13.19 29.94 2.70
N GLY A 156 -12.07 30.16 2.01
CA GLY A 156 -10.78 30.52 2.61
C GLY A 156 -9.85 29.34 2.92
N VAL A 157 -10.19 28.11 2.52
CA VAL A 157 -9.27 26.97 2.63
C VAL A 157 -8.08 27.19 1.70
N SER A 158 -6.85 27.05 2.19
CA SER A 158 -5.67 27.13 1.33
C SER A 158 -5.57 25.91 0.44
N GLY A 159 -5.36 26.08 -0.88
CA GLY A 159 -5.10 24.96 -1.80
C GLY A 159 -3.93 24.09 -1.36
N THR A 160 -2.91 24.70 -0.75
CA THR A 160 -1.72 24.00 -0.21
C THR A 160 -2.02 23.12 1.01
N SER A 161 -3.17 23.29 1.66
CA SER A 161 -3.63 22.49 2.80
C SER A 161 -4.55 21.33 2.39
N ILE A 162 -4.80 21.16 1.08
CA ILE A 162 -5.59 20.07 0.54
C ILE A 162 -4.69 18.87 0.23
N HIS A 163 -5.05 17.72 0.77
CA HIS A 163 -4.41 16.43 0.48
C HIS A 163 -5.43 15.45 -0.10
N ILE A 164 -5.26 15.04 -1.34
CA ILE A 164 -6.12 14.04 -1.97
C ILE A 164 -5.47 12.66 -1.88
N ILE A 165 -6.21 11.67 -1.37
CA ILE A 165 -5.78 10.27 -1.25
C ILE A 165 -6.68 9.44 -2.18
N GLY A 166 -6.13 9.02 -3.31
CA GLY A 166 -6.86 8.27 -4.32
C GLY A 166 -6.45 6.80 -4.34
N VAL A 167 -7.43 5.88 -4.36
CA VAL A 167 -7.17 4.44 -4.43
C VAL A 167 -7.57 3.89 -5.80
N SER A 168 -6.70 3.12 -6.44
CA SER A 168 -7.02 2.49 -7.74
C SER A 168 -7.43 3.55 -8.79
N LEU A 169 -8.62 3.45 -9.40
CA LEU A 169 -9.16 4.51 -10.28
C LEU A 169 -9.22 5.89 -9.61
N GLY A 170 -9.46 5.94 -8.29
CA GLY A 170 -9.51 7.20 -7.54
C GLY A 170 -8.19 7.96 -7.54
N ALA A 171 -7.05 7.30 -7.78
CA ALA A 171 -5.75 7.98 -7.93
C ALA A 171 -5.68 8.83 -9.20
N HIS A 172 -6.25 8.36 -10.31
CA HIS A 172 -6.31 9.12 -11.56
C HIS A 172 -7.35 10.24 -11.49
N VAL A 173 -8.46 10.02 -10.76
CA VAL A 173 -9.40 11.09 -10.43
C VAL A 173 -8.69 12.19 -9.64
N ALA A 174 -7.86 11.83 -8.65
CA ALA A 174 -7.06 12.79 -7.88
C ALA A 174 -6.10 13.58 -8.77
N GLY A 175 -5.42 12.91 -9.71
CA GLY A 175 -4.55 13.54 -10.71
C GLY A 175 -5.29 14.57 -11.55
N LEU A 176 -6.38 14.17 -12.21
CA LEU A 176 -7.23 15.07 -13.01
C LEU A 176 -7.76 16.26 -12.21
N VAL A 177 -8.15 16.06 -10.95
CA VAL A 177 -8.53 17.17 -10.05
C VAL A 177 -7.36 18.13 -9.86
N GLY A 178 -6.17 17.61 -9.58
CA GLY A 178 -4.94 18.37 -9.47
C GLY A 178 -4.61 19.18 -10.74
N HIS A 179 -4.68 18.52 -11.89
CA HIS A 179 -4.53 19.14 -13.21
C HIS A 179 -5.51 20.30 -13.43
N PHE A 180 -6.80 20.13 -13.10
CA PHE A 180 -7.81 21.20 -13.21
C PHE A 180 -7.54 22.40 -12.29
N HIS A 181 -6.77 22.21 -11.21
CA HIS A 181 -6.30 23.27 -10.31
C HIS A 181 -4.87 23.75 -10.66
N GLY A 182 -4.34 23.35 -11.81
CA GLY A 182 -3.02 23.75 -12.31
C GLY A 182 -1.85 23.26 -11.46
N GLY A 183 -1.99 22.12 -10.78
CA GLY A 183 -0.93 21.55 -9.94
C GLY A 183 -0.70 22.26 -8.61
N GLN A 184 -1.59 23.19 -8.22
CA GLN A 184 -1.39 24.05 -7.05
C GLN A 184 -1.95 23.50 -5.74
N LEU A 185 -2.54 22.30 -5.76
CA LEU A 185 -3.02 21.63 -4.55
C LEU A 185 -1.84 21.07 -3.74
N GLY A 186 -2.01 20.97 -2.43
CA GLY A 186 -0.93 20.62 -1.50
C GLY A 186 -0.29 19.26 -1.75
N ARG A 187 -1.08 18.19 -1.77
CA ARG A 187 -0.56 16.83 -1.92
C ARG A 187 -1.54 15.88 -2.60
N ILE A 188 -1.01 14.95 -3.39
CA ILE A 188 -1.72 13.75 -3.84
C ILE A 188 -0.96 12.49 -3.39
N THR A 189 -1.68 11.53 -2.81
CA THR A 189 -1.16 10.17 -2.53
C THR A 189 -1.97 9.16 -3.34
N GLY A 190 -1.33 8.52 -4.31
CA GLY A 190 -1.90 7.41 -5.09
C GLY A 190 -1.67 6.07 -4.42
N LEU A 191 -2.72 5.43 -3.92
CA LEU A 191 -2.66 4.08 -3.35
C LEU A 191 -2.97 3.07 -4.44
N ASP A 192 -1.90 2.46 -4.97
CA ASP A 192 -1.88 1.53 -6.10
C ASP A 192 -2.75 2.00 -7.28
N PRO A 193 -2.35 3.10 -7.97
CA PRO A 193 -3.12 3.66 -9.08
C PRO A 193 -3.39 2.61 -10.15
N ALA A 194 -4.58 2.62 -10.77
CA ALA A 194 -4.99 1.54 -11.67
C ALA A 194 -4.17 1.47 -12.98
N GLY A 195 -3.68 0.30 -13.35
CA GLY A 195 -2.88 0.09 -14.55
C GLY A 195 -3.65 0.02 -15.87
N PRO A 196 -4.77 -0.73 -15.97
CA PRO A 196 -5.55 -0.82 -17.21
C PRO A 196 -6.04 0.56 -17.66
N LYS A 197 -6.05 0.84 -18.98
CA LYS A 197 -6.21 2.18 -19.60
C LYS A 197 -5.07 3.16 -19.31
N TYR A 198 -4.59 3.30 -18.07
CA TYR A 198 -3.71 4.43 -17.68
C TYR A 198 -2.21 4.20 -17.89
N THR A 199 -1.73 2.96 -17.92
CA THR A 199 -0.28 2.68 -18.15
C THR A 199 0.23 3.25 -19.48
N ARG A 200 -0.65 3.40 -20.48
CA ARG A 200 -0.32 3.98 -21.80
C ARG A 200 -0.99 5.33 -22.03
N ALA A 201 -1.61 5.91 -21.01
CA ALA A 201 -2.27 7.20 -21.11
C ALA A 201 -1.24 8.34 -21.08
N SER A 202 -1.61 9.46 -21.69
CA SER A 202 -0.86 10.72 -21.62
C SER A 202 -0.83 11.27 -20.20
N LEU A 203 0.07 12.22 -19.89
CA LEU A 203 0.21 12.78 -18.54
C LEU A 203 -1.12 13.40 -18.08
N GLU A 204 -1.79 14.11 -18.99
CA GLU A 204 -3.06 14.82 -18.79
C GLU A 204 -4.26 13.88 -18.52
N GLU A 205 -4.12 12.58 -18.80
CA GLU A 205 -5.17 11.58 -18.64
C GLU A 205 -5.00 10.71 -17.39
N ARG A 206 -3.88 10.83 -16.65
CA ARG A 206 -3.56 9.97 -15.51
C ARG A 206 -3.05 10.78 -14.32
N LEU A 207 -2.59 10.08 -13.29
CA LEU A 207 -1.86 10.72 -12.20
C LEU A 207 -0.43 10.98 -12.69
N ASP A 208 0.09 12.16 -12.41
CA ASP A 208 1.47 12.53 -12.68
C ASP A 208 2.04 13.51 -11.63
N PRO A 209 3.37 13.70 -11.57
CA PRO A 209 4.00 14.56 -10.58
C PRO A 209 3.52 16.02 -10.62
N GLY A 210 3.10 16.53 -11.78
CA GLY A 210 2.63 17.90 -11.98
C GLY A 210 1.23 18.19 -11.42
N ASP A 211 0.50 17.17 -10.95
CA ASP A 211 -0.88 17.33 -10.48
C ASP A 211 -1.00 17.99 -9.09
N ALA A 212 0.09 18.06 -8.32
CA ALA A 212 0.10 18.76 -7.03
C ALA A 212 1.51 19.24 -6.67
N LEU A 213 1.60 20.10 -5.65
CA LEU A 213 2.87 20.53 -5.08
C LEU A 213 3.71 19.34 -4.61
N PHE A 214 3.09 18.25 -4.16
CA PHE A 214 3.75 16.98 -3.88
C PHE A 214 2.84 15.81 -4.27
N VAL A 215 3.40 14.86 -5.02
CA VAL A 215 2.70 13.65 -5.46
C VAL A 215 3.54 12.45 -5.08
N GLU A 216 2.94 11.44 -4.49
CA GLU A 216 3.57 10.14 -4.28
C GLU A 216 2.63 9.03 -4.71
N ALA A 217 3.20 7.89 -5.08
CA ALA A 217 2.44 6.69 -5.38
C ALA A 217 3.02 5.46 -4.68
N ILE A 218 2.14 4.58 -4.22
CA ILE A 218 2.48 3.34 -3.55
C ILE A 218 2.03 2.20 -4.45
N HIS A 219 2.99 1.51 -5.07
CA HIS A 219 2.76 0.41 -6.00
C HIS A 219 2.87 -0.92 -5.25
N THR A 220 1.78 -1.69 -5.29
CA THR A 220 1.69 -3.00 -4.65
C THR A 220 1.17 -4.09 -5.57
N ASP A 221 0.68 -3.77 -6.78
CA ASP A 221 0.16 -4.77 -7.74
C ASP A 221 0.44 -4.40 -9.21
N ALA A 222 1.62 -3.83 -9.49
CA ALA A 222 1.98 -3.29 -10.80
C ALA A 222 2.05 -4.36 -11.92
N ASP A 223 2.22 -5.64 -11.60
CA ASP A 223 2.16 -6.70 -12.60
C ASP A 223 0.72 -7.13 -12.96
N ASN A 224 -0.28 -6.71 -12.18
CA ASN A 224 -1.70 -7.01 -12.39
C ASN A 224 -2.59 -5.75 -12.45
N PHE A 225 -3.23 -5.31 -11.34
CA PHE A 225 -4.19 -4.20 -11.37
C PHE A 225 -3.58 -2.81 -11.25
N GLY A 226 -2.38 -2.69 -10.70
CA GLY A 226 -1.67 -1.42 -10.51
C GLY A 226 -0.94 -0.94 -11.77
N ILE A 227 -0.66 0.36 -11.83
CA ILE A 227 0.11 0.98 -12.91
C ILE A 227 1.60 0.63 -12.81
N ARG A 228 2.21 0.37 -13.97
CA ARG A 228 3.58 -0.14 -14.11
C ARG A 228 4.67 0.92 -14.13
N ILE A 229 4.28 2.16 -14.37
CA ILE A 229 5.19 3.29 -14.54
C ILE A 229 5.12 4.17 -13.29
N PRO A 230 6.22 4.87 -12.96
CA PRO A 230 6.19 5.91 -11.92
C PRO A 230 5.24 7.04 -12.33
N VAL A 231 4.56 7.61 -11.33
CA VAL A 231 3.53 8.65 -11.48
C VAL A 231 3.63 9.74 -10.42
N GLY A 232 4.63 9.71 -9.55
CA GLY A 232 4.81 10.70 -8.49
C GLY A 232 6.19 11.36 -8.48
N HIS A 233 6.36 12.31 -7.57
CA HIS A 233 7.69 12.77 -7.16
C HIS A 233 8.45 11.65 -6.46
N ILE A 234 7.74 10.77 -5.73
CA ILE A 234 8.26 9.57 -5.10
C ILE A 234 7.34 8.39 -5.38
N ASP A 235 7.89 7.31 -5.92
CA ASP A 235 7.16 6.09 -6.24
C ASP A 235 7.69 4.92 -5.40
N TYR A 236 6.89 4.46 -4.44
CA TYR A 236 7.21 3.37 -3.54
C TYR A 236 6.81 2.03 -4.16
N PHE A 237 7.78 1.24 -4.62
CA PHE A 237 7.56 -0.13 -5.12
C PHE A 237 7.74 -1.13 -3.97
N VAL A 238 6.64 -1.36 -3.24
CA VAL A 238 6.61 -2.20 -2.03
C VAL A 238 6.80 -3.67 -2.42
N ASN A 239 7.82 -4.33 -1.86
CA ASN A 239 8.23 -5.69 -2.26
C ASN A 239 8.46 -5.82 -3.79
N GLY A 240 8.90 -4.74 -4.45
CA GLY A 240 9.06 -4.67 -5.89
C GLY A 240 7.80 -4.30 -6.67
N GLY A 241 6.70 -4.00 -5.98
CA GLY A 241 5.41 -3.61 -6.55
C GLY A 241 4.65 -4.75 -7.21
N LYS A 242 4.85 -5.99 -6.77
CA LYS A 242 4.25 -7.22 -7.33
C LYS A 242 3.62 -8.03 -6.19
N ASP A 243 3.91 -9.33 -6.10
CA ASP A 243 3.45 -10.20 -5.02
C ASP A 243 3.78 -9.68 -3.60
N GLN A 244 2.76 -9.37 -2.81
CA GLN A 244 2.91 -8.90 -1.45
C GLN A 244 2.94 -10.07 -0.45
N PRO A 245 3.85 -10.05 0.54
CA PRO A 245 3.87 -11.06 1.59
C PRO A 245 2.52 -11.20 2.29
N GLY A 246 2.06 -12.44 2.48
CA GLY A 246 0.77 -12.74 3.12
C GLY A 246 -0.44 -12.72 2.18
N CYS A 247 -0.28 -12.32 0.93
CA CYS A 247 -1.32 -12.48 -0.08
C CYS A 247 -1.35 -13.91 -0.67
N PRO A 248 -2.55 -14.45 -0.99
CA PRO A 248 -2.65 -15.78 -1.60
C PRO A 248 -1.94 -15.83 -2.95
N ARG A 249 -1.24 -16.93 -3.26
CA ARG A 249 -0.55 -17.13 -4.55
C ARG A 249 -1.25 -18.08 -5.51
N PHE A 250 -2.38 -18.65 -5.09
CA PHE A 250 -3.09 -19.68 -5.85
C PHE A 250 -4.46 -19.16 -6.29
N ILE A 251 -4.80 -19.41 -7.55
CA ILE A 251 -6.08 -19.03 -8.18
C ILE A 251 -7.28 -19.59 -7.40
N SER A 252 -7.12 -20.72 -6.69
CA SER A 252 -8.15 -21.32 -5.84
C SER A 252 -8.63 -20.41 -4.69
N ALA A 253 -7.88 -19.36 -4.34
CA ALA A 253 -8.32 -18.36 -3.37
C ALA A 253 -9.31 -17.32 -3.96
N GLY A 254 -9.69 -17.45 -5.23
CA GLY A 254 -10.77 -16.70 -5.88
C GLY A 254 -10.51 -15.19 -5.90
N TYR A 255 -11.52 -14.38 -5.58
CA TYR A 255 -11.40 -12.91 -5.60
C TYR A 255 -10.28 -12.38 -4.68
N LYS A 256 -9.94 -13.10 -3.59
CA LYS A 256 -8.84 -12.72 -2.69
C LYS A 256 -7.45 -12.88 -3.33
N TYR A 257 -7.28 -13.83 -4.26
CA TYR A 257 -6.06 -13.96 -5.05
C TYR A 257 -5.83 -12.72 -5.93
N LEU A 258 -6.91 -12.14 -6.47
CA LEU A 258 -6.82 -11.02 -7.39
C LEU A 258 -6.63 -9.67 -6.69
N ILE A 259 -7.30 -9.45 -5.55
CA ILE A 259 -7.43 -8.11 -4.94
C ILE A 259 -6.47 -7.85 -3.78
N CYS A 260 -5.81 -8.88 -3.23
CA CYS A 260 -5.03 -8.73 -2.00
C CYS A 260 -3.83 -7.81 -2.17
N ASP A 261 -3.05 -8.01 -3.25
CA ASP A 261 -1.89 -7.19 -3.57
C ASP A 261 -2.30 -5.75 -3.85
N HIS A 262 -3.36 -5.56 -4.64
CA HIS A 262 -3.93 -4.24 -4.93
C HIS A 262 -4.34 -3.47 -3.66
N MET A 263 -4.97 -4.16 -2.70
CA MET A 263 -5.39 -3.55 -1.44
C MET A 263 -4.27 -3.40 -0.41
N ARG A 264 -3.06 -3.94 -0.67
CA ARG A 264 -1.92 -3.79 0.24
C ARG A 264 -1.55 -2.33 0.43
N ALA A 265 -1.60 -1.50 -0.62
CA ALA A 265 -1.29 -0.07 -0.49
C ALA A 265 -2.17 0.62 0.55
N VAL A 266 -3.47 0.32 0.59
CA VAL A 266 -4.39 0.84 1.61
C VAL A 266 -4.06 0.32 3.00
N HIS A 267 -3.86 -1.00 3.15
CA HIS A 267 -3.53 -1.57 4.45
C HIS A 267 -2.19 -1.05 5.00
N LEU A 268 -1.20 -0.87 4.13
CA LEU A 268 0.11 -0.33 4.46
C LEU A 268 0.00 1.13 4.92
N TYR A 269 -0.72 1.96 4.16
CA TYR A 269 -0.95 3.36 4.50
C TYR A 269 -1.69 3.49 5.84
N VAL A 270 -2.79 2.75 6.04
CA VAL A 270 -3.52 2.72 7.33
C VAL A 270 -2.62 2.26 8.48
N SER A 271 -1.78 1.25 8.26
CA SER A 271 -0.86 0.74 9.29
C SER A 271 0.20 1.77 9.67
N ALA A 272 0.77 2.48 8.69
CA ALA A 272 1.78 3.51 8.89
C ALA A 272 1.23 4.72 9.68
N LEU A 273 -0.07 5.04 9.55
CA LEU A 273 -0.71 6.07 10.35
C LEU A 273 -0.97 5.62 11.80
N LYS A 274 -1.27 4.34 12.01
CA LYS A 274 -1.68 3.79 13.31
C LYS A 274 -0.53 3.39 14.22
N HIS A 275 0.60 2.99 13.65
CA HIS A 275 1.72 2.42 14.41
C HIS A 275 2.94 3.34 14.34
N SER A 276 3.77 3.29 15.37
CA SER A 276 5.00 4.08 15.48
C SER A 276 6.17 3.52 14.65
N CYS A 277 6.06 2.29 14.13
CA CYS A 277 7.16 1.70 13.37
C CYS A 277 7.21 2.27 11.94
N PRO A 278 8.33 2.87 11.54
CA PRO A 278 8.42 3.55 10.25
C PRO A 278 8.52 2.55 9.09
N VAL A 279 7.76 2.79 8.04
CA VAL A 279 7.83 2.04 6.77
C VAL A 279 8.82 2.75 5.85
N VAL A 280 10.11 2.45 6.03
CA VAL A 280 11.23 3.14 5.38
C VAL A 280 11.53 2.56 3.99
N ALA A 281 11.79 3.44 3.02
CA ALA A 281 12.17 3.06 1.65
C ALA A 281 13.51 3.67 1.22
N PHE A 282 14.13 3.04 0.23
CA PHE A 282 15.47 3.38 -0.25
C PHE A 282 15.46 3.65 -1.76
N PRO A 283 16.03 4.78 -2.22
CA PRO A 283 16.16 5.08 -3.65
C PRO A 283 17.03 4.03 -4.33
N CYS A 284 16.55 3.50 -5.46
CA CYS A 284 17.33 2.52 -6.21
C CYS A 284 16.91 2.48 -7.68
N SER A 285 17.83 2.07 -8.56
CA SER A 285 17.56 1.91 -9.99
C SER A 285 16.60 0.75 -10.31
N SER A 286 16.62 -0.30 -9.48
CA SER A 286 15.74 -1.45 -9.66
C SER A 286 15.53 -2.23 -8.35
N HIS A 287 14.42 -2.97 -8.27
CA HIS A 287 14.16 -3.86 -7.14
C HIS A 287 15.28 -4.90 -6.94
N GLN A 288 15.88 -5.38 -8.03
CA GLN A 288 16.95 -6.37 -7.97
C GLN A 288 18.26 -5.77 -7.42
N ASP A 289 18.57 -4.53 -7.78
CA ASP A 289 19.71 -3.79 -7.22
C ASP A 289 19.52 -3.53 -5.73
N PHE A 290 18.30 -3.17 -5.32
CA PHE A 290 17.91 -3.02 -3.93
C PHE A 290 18.14 -4.31 -3.16
N LEU A 291 17.55 -5.44 -3.60
CA LEU A 291 17.76 -6.74 -2.95
C LEU A 291 19.23 -7.18 -2.91
N ASN A 292 20.03 -6.81 -3.91
CA ASN A 292 21.46 -7.13 -3.97
C ASN A 292 22.34 -6.20 -3.12
N GLY A 293 21.75 -5.31 -2.31
CA GLY A 293 22.50 -4.41 -1.43
C GLY A 293 23.37 -3.41 -2.20
N ARG A 294 22.86 -2.89 -3.32
CA ARG A 294 23.52 -1.82 -4.09
C ARG A 294 23.06 -0.42 -3.65
N CYS A 295 21.92 -0.34 -2.97
CA CYS A 295 21.30 0.89 -2.47
C CYS A 295 21.15 0.75 -0.96
N LEU A 296 22.03 1.39 -0.19
CA LEU A 296 22.22 1.13 1.25
C LEU A 296 21.91 2.34 2.13
N ASP A 297 21.71 3.50 1.53
CA ASP A 297 21.37 4.75 2.20
C ASP A 297 20.32 5.49 1.35
N CYS A 298 19.98 6.69 1.79
CA CYS A 298 18.95 7.53 1.19
C CYS A 298 19.37 9.02 1.20
N ASP A 299 20.66 9.29 1.39
CA ASP A 299 21.20 10.66 1.51
C ASP A 299 20.97 11.45 0.22
N ASP A 300 21.11 10.80 -0.94
CA ASP A 300 20.75 11.36 -2.24
C ASP A 300 19.47 10.67 -2.75
N PRO A 301 18.36 11.40 -2.99
CA PRO A 301 18.18 12.85 -2.94
C PRO A 301 17.55 13.43 -1.66
N PHE A 302 17.39 12.66 -0.57
CA PHE A 302 16.55 13.06 0.57
C PHE A 302 17.29 13.83 1.69
N LEU A 303 18.62 13.90 1.63
CA LEU A 303 19.57 14.62 2.49
C LEU A 303 19.56 14.28 4.00
N PHE A 304 18.39 14.27 4.65
CA PHE A 304 18.26 14.22 6.11
C PHE A 304 17.63 12.94 6.63
N SER A 305 16.69 12.36 5.88
CA SER A 305 15.98 11.15 6.31
C SER A 305 15.48 10.35 5.12
N CYS A 306 15.48 9.03 5.26
CA CYS A 306 14.89 8.17 4.24
C CYS A 306 13.38 8.41 4.16
N PRO A 307 12.81 8.38 2.95
CA PRO A 307 11.38 8.55 2.74
C PRO A 307 10.62 7.41 3.40
N ARG A 308 9.45 7.74 3.94
CA ARG A 308 8.54 6.83 4.64
C ARG A 308 7.13 6.99 4.13
N ILE A 309 6.39 5.89 4.11
CA ILE A 309 4.95 5.94 3.82
C ILE A 309 4.22 6.51 5.04
N GLY A 310 3.34 7.49 4.82
CA GLY A 310 2.52 8.12 5.87
C GLY A 310 2.15 9.57 5.55
N LEU A 311 1.57 10.29 6.52
CA LEU A 311 1.34 11.74 6.39
C LEU A 311 2.67 12.51 6.34
N LEU A 312 2.64 13.78 5.93
CA LEU A 312 3.86 14.55 5.63
C LEU A 312 4.81 14.62 6.83
N GLU A 313 4.26 14.77 8.03
CA GLU A 313 4.99 14.77 9.31
C GLU A 313 5.74 13.46 9.58
N GLN A 314 5.22 12.35 9.04
CA GLN A 314 5.80 11.01 9.18
C GLN A 314 6.68 10.62 7.99
N ALA A 315 6.56 11.31 6.85
CA ALA A 315 7.12 10.90 5.58
C ALA A 315 8.64 11.07 5.48
N GLY A 316 9.26 11.90 6.33
CA GLY A 316 10.70 12.16 6.27
C GLY A 316 11.13 12.86 4.97
N VAL A 317 10.23 13.62 4.35
CA VAL A 317 10.45 14.35 3.09
C VAL A 317 10.11 15.83 3.28
N SER A 318 10.89 16.73 2.66
CA SER A 318 10.62 18.17 2.67
C SER A 318 10.03 18.63 1.34
N MET A 319 8.82 19.19 1.36
CA MET A 319 8.21 19.78 0.16
C MET A 319 8.95 21.03 -0.37
N ARG A 320 9.91 21.58 0.39
CA ARG A 320 10.75 22.70 -0.09
C ARG A 320 11.76 22.27 -1.16
N ARG A 321 12.15 20.99 -1.15
CA ARG A 321 13.10 20.39 -2.09
C ARG A 321 12.62 18.99 -2.42
N LEU A 322 11.67 18.92 -3.35
CA LEU A 322 11.20 17.65 -3.84
C LEU A 322 12.21 17.06 -4.83
N PRO A 323 12.46 15.76 -4.74
CA PRO A 323 13.24 15.12 -5.75
C PRO A 323 12.39 14.96 -7.03
N LYS A 324 13.05 14.86 -8.17
CA LYS A 324 12.37 14.65 -9.45
C LYS A 324 12.21 13.15 -9.68
N GLU A 325 10.98 12.66 -9.57
CA GLU A 325 10.55 11.31 -10.01
C GLU A 325 11.45 10.18 -9.48
N VAL A 326 11.50 10.00 -8.17
CA VAL A 326 12.37 9.00 -7.54
C VAL A 326 11.63 7.70 -7.27
N VAL A 327 12.16 6.62 -7.82
CA VAL A 327 11.73 5.27 -7.48
C VAL A 327 12.45 4.80 -6.22
N VAL A 328 11.66 4.40 -5.22
CA VAL A 328 12.15 3.86 -3.96
C VAL A 328 11.59 2.46 -3.70
N TYR A 329 12.40 1.62 -3.06
CA TYR A 329 12.04 0.24 -2.76
C TYR A 329 12.10 -0.04 -1.26
N LEU A 330 11.26 -0.97 -0.84
CA LEU A 330 11.16 -1.45 0.53
C LEU A 330 10.64 -2.88 0.54
N MET A 331 10.86 -3.55 1.67
CA MET A 331 10.28 -4.86 1.97
C MET A 331 9.31 -4.69 3.14
N THR A 332 8.33 -5.57 3.25
CA THR A 332 7.37 -5.56 4.37
C THR A 332 7.17 -6.96 4.93
N SER A 333 6.71 -7.05 6.18
CA SER A 333 6.23 -8.30 6.76
C SER A 333 4.84 -8.68 6.20
N PRO A 334 4.40 -9.94 6.32
CA PRO A 334 3.13 -10.38 5.73
C PRO A 334 1.88 -9.82 6.41
N SER A 335 1.99 -9.40 7.68
CA SER A 335 0.89 -8.93 8.53
C SER A 335 1.21 -7.58 9.15
N ALA A 336 0.17 -6.85 9.58
CA ALA A 336 0.36 -5.59 10.31
C ALA A 336 1.27 -5.80 11.53
N PRO A 337 2.16 -4.86 11.87
CA PRO A 337 2.23 -3.50 11.34
C PRO A 337 3.00 -3.32 10.00
N PHE A 338 3.36 -4.40 9.30
CA PHE A 338 4.04 -4.45 7.99
C PHE A 338 5.46 -3.90 7.94
N CYS A 339 5.85 -3.01 8.84
CA CYS A 339 7.22 -2.55 8.98
C CYS A 339 8.19 -3.72 9.25
N VAL A 340 9.43 -3.53 8.81
CA VAL A 340 10.58 -4.41 9.01
C VAL A 340 11.81 -3.53 9.13
N HIS A 341 12.87 -4.08 9.71
CA HIS A 341 14.21 -3.56 9.61
C HIS A 341 14.91 -4.19 8.41
N HIS A 342 15.72 -3.40 7.71
CA HIS A 342 16.56 -3.87 6.61
C HIS A 342 17.99 -4.01 7.11
N SER A 343 18.61 -5.15 6.85
CA SER A 343 20.05 -5.35 7.07
C SER A 343 20.73 -5.85 5.81
N LEU A 344 21.91 -5.30 5.51
CA LEU A 344 22.83 -5.89 4.55
C LEU A 344 23.49 -7.09 5.20
N VAL A 345 23.43 -8.24 4.57
CA VAL A 345 24.20 -9.43 4.93
C VAL A 345 25.22 -9.73 3.85
N GLU A 346 26.45 -10.04 4.25
CA GLU A 346 27.59 -10.35 3.38
C GLU A 346 28.27 -11.64 3.83
N PHE A 347 28.69 -12.46 2.87
CA PHE A 347 29.62 -13.55 3.09
C PHE A 347 30.79 -13.43 2.12
N ARG A 348 32.01 -13.41 2.68
CA ARG A 348 33.26 -13.33 1.94
C ARG A 348 34.00 -14.66 2.01
N LEU A 349 34.17 -15.32 0.88
CA LEU A 349 34.96 -16.53 0.76
C LEU A 349 36.44 -16.22 1.01
N GLN A 350 37.13 -17.15 1.67
CA GLN A 350 38.58 -17.09 1.83
C GLN A 350 39.32 -17.27 0.49
N LYS A 351 38.69 -17.96 -0.47
CA LYS A 351 39.25 -18.23 -1.81
C LYS A 351 38.16 -18.19 -2.87
N LYS A 352 38.49 -17.64 -4.03
CA LYS A 352 37.65 -17.70 -5.24
C LYS A 352 37.34 -19.12 -5.64
N ARG A 353 36.14 -19.33 -6.17
CA ARG A 353 35.65 -20.64 -6.62
C ARG A 353 35.23 -20.57 -8.08
N SER A 354 35.43 -21.66 -8.81
CA SER A 354 34.99 -21.79 -10.21
C SER A 354 33.50 -22.15 -10.33
N VAL A 355 32.77 -22.20 -9.22
CA VAL A 355 31.36 -22.54 -9.15
C VAL A 355 30.60 -21.46 -8.39
N VAL A 356 29.32 -21.32 -8.70
CA VAL A 356 28.42 -20.42 -7.99
C VAL A 356 28.16 -20.97 -6.60
N THR A 357 28.48 -20.20 -5.56
CA THR A 357 28.26 -20.60 -4.16
C THR A 357 26.92 -20.06 -3.68
N SER A 358 26.14 -20.86 -2.95
CA SER A 358 24.86 -20.44 -2.37
C SER A 358 24.88 -20.66 -0.86
N ILE A 359 24.50 -19.63 -0.11
CA ILE A 359 24.46 -19.65 1.35
C ILE A 359 23.10 -19.13 1.79
N GLU A 360 22.40 -19.90 2.61
CA GLU A 360 21.20 -19.47 3.30
C GLU A 360 21.59 -18.90 4.66
N ILE A 361 21.00 -17.74 4.98
CA ILE A 361 21.22 -17.00 6.21
C ILE A 361 19.86 -16.85 6.87
N THR A 362 19.78 -17.26 8.14
CA THR A 362 18.57 -17.13 8.94
C THR A 362 18.87 -16.30 10.18
N PHE A 363 18.16 -15.20 10.36
CA PHE A 363 18.10 -14.47 11.62
C PHE A 363 17.01 -15.06 12.50
N TYR A 364 17.34 -15.34 13.76
CA TYR A 364 16.42 -15.75 14.79
C TYR A 364 16.21 -14.60 15.75
N SER A 365 14.94 -14.25 16.01
CA SER A 365 14.58 -13.16 16.92
C SER A 365 13.21 -13.39 17.52
N ASN A 366 13.09 -13.42 18.86
CA ASN A 366 11.80 -13.47 19.56
C ASN A 366 10.82 -14.52 18.97
N SER A 367 11.30 -15.75 18.75
CA SER A 367 10.56 -16.89 18.16
C SER A 367 10.19 -16.76 16.67
N THR A 368 10.70 -15.74 15.98
CA THR A 368 10.55 -15.58 14.53
C THR A 368 11.86 -15.88 13.81
N LYS A 369 11.74 -16.28 12.55
CA LYS A 369 12.88 -16.55 11.67
C LYS A 369 12.73 -15.76 10.37
N ASP A 370 13.78 -15.05 10.00
CA ASP A 370 13.84 -14.24 8.79
C ASP A 370 15.01 -14.74 7.93
N ILE A 371 14.74 -15.03 6.66
CA ILE A 371 15.66 -15.81 5.82
C ILE A 371 16.06 -15.00 4.59
N ALA A 372 17.36 -15.00 4.26
CA ALA A 372 17.87 -14.54 2.98
C ALA A 372 18.83 -15.57 2.37
N LYS A 373 18.91 -15.57 1.04
CA LYS A 373 19.85 -16.42 0.30
C LYS A 373 20.86 -15.57 -0.46
N ILE A 374 22.12 -15.66 -0.06
CA ILE A 374 23.25 -15.07 -0.78
C ILE A 374 23.72 -16.02 -1.87
N THR A 375 24.09 -15.46 -3.01
CA THR A 375 24.75 -16.16 -4.10
C THR A 375 26.06 -15.45 -4.44
N ILE A 376 27.16 -16.20 -4.49
CA ILE A 376 28.48 -15.71 -4.88
C ILE A 376 28.75 -16.22 -6.30
N PRO A 377 28.87 -15.34 -7.31
CA PRO A 377 29.18 -15.73 -8.67
C PRO A 377 30.53 -16.45 -8.79
N GLN A 378 30.75 -17.12 -9.93
CA GLN A 378 32.05 -17.74 -10.21
C GLN A 378 33.13 -16.66 -10.27
N GLN A 379 34.32 -16.97 -9.75
CA GLN A 379 35.48 -16.05 -9.71
C GLN A 379 35.31 -14.80 -8.83
N GLU A 380 34.20 -14.70 -8.09
CA GLU A 380 33.97 -13.68 -7.07
C GLU A 380 34.21 -14.26 -5.67
N GLU A 381 34.52 -13.37 -4.72
CA GLU A 381 34.74 -13.74 -3.31
C GLU A 381 33.57 -13.32 -2.43
N VAL A 382 32.82 -12.31 -2.84
CA VAL A 382 31.80 -11.67 -2.01
C VAL A 382 30.43 -11.92 -2.59
N GLY A 383 29.53 -12.42 -1.75
CA GLY A 383 28.09 -12.33 -2.00
C GLY A 383 27.44 -11.51 -0.92
N LYS A 384 26.46 -10.70 -1.32
CA LYS A 384 25.70 -9.85 -0.42
C LYS A 384 24.23 -9.82 -0.81
N ARG A 385 23.37 -9.54 0.16
CA ARG A 385 21.93 -9.37 -0.04
C ARG A 385 21.31 -8.55 1.09
N LEU A 386 20.20 -7.88 0.83
CA LEU A 386 19.36 -7.36 1.90
C LEU A 386 18.50 -8.47 2.51
N LEU A 387 18.35 -8.41 3.83
CA LEU A 387 17.49 -9.26 4.64
C LEU A 387 16.52 -8.33 5.40
N ALA A 388 15.22 -8.58 5.26
CA ALA A 388 14.17 -7.93 6.04
C ALA A 388 13.87 -8.76 7.29
N HIS A 389 13.82 -8.13 8.46
CA HIS A 389 13.58 -8.80 9.73
C HIS A 389 12.80 -7.92 10.71
N LYS A 390 12.20 -8.53 11.74
CA LYS A 390 11.17 -7.84 12.56
C LYS A 390 11.71 -6.94 13.67
N VAL A 391 12.94 -7.15 14.12
CA VAL A 391 13.54 -6.41 15.24
C VAL A 391 14.75 -5.62 14.75
N PRO A 392 15.27 -4.62 15.46
CA PRO A 392 16.55 -4.01 15.13
C PRO A 392 17.67 -5.06 15.06
N LEU A 393 18.71 -4.85 14.24
CA LEU A 393 19.79 -5.84 14.07
C LEU A 393 20.48 -6.21 15.40
N CYS A 394 20.55 -5.26 16.33
CA CYS A 394 21.14 -5.46 17.66
C CYS A 394 20.29 -6.35 18.59
N GLU A 395 19.03 -6.59 18.26
CA GLU A 395 18.11 -7.48 18.99
C GLU A 395 17.99 -8.86 18.33
N VAL A 396 18.80 -9.16 17.31
CA VAL A 396 18.82 -10.48 16.68
C VAL A 396 19.58 -11.46 17.59
N ASP A 397 18.87 -12.46 18.13
CA ASP A 397 19.39 -13.46 19.07
C ASP A 397 20.54 -14.29 18.49
N ALA A 398 20.36 -14.77 17.26
CA ALA A 398 21.32 -15.63 16.57
C ALA A 398 21.21 -15.53 15.04
N VAL A 399 22.33 -15.77 14.37
CA VAL A 399 22.41 -16.00 12.94
C VAL A 399 22.79 -17.46 12.67
N VAL A 400 22.01 -18.12 11.80
CA VAL A 400 22.32 -19.45 11.29
C VAL A 400 22.76 -19.35 9.84
N LEU A 401 23.91 -19.94 9.53
CA LEU A 401 24.50 -20.00 8.20
C LEU A 401 24.45 -21.44 7.69
N LYS A 402 23.97 -21.63 6.46
CA LYS A 402 23.87 -22.93 5.80
C LYS A 402 24.41 -22.86 4.37
N TYR A 403 25.50 -23.58 4.10
CA TYR A 403 26.02 -23.72 2.75
C TYR A 403 25.17 -24.73 1.95
N LEU A 404 24.75 -24.33 0.75
CA LEU A 404 23.92 -25.12 -0.16
C LEU A 404 24.74 -25.57 -1.38
N PRO A 405 25.45 -26.72 -1.32
CA PRO A 405 26.27 -27.22 -2.42
C PRO A 405 25.42 -27.58 -3.64
N LYS A 406 25.93 -27.29 -4.85
CA LYS A 406 25.26 -27.71 -6.09
C LYS A 406 25.70 -29.11 -6.48
N ASN A 407 24.83 -30.10 -6.25
CA ASN A 407 25.05 -31.45 -6.77
C ASN A 407 24.57 -31.53 -8.23
N ARG A 408 25.51 -31.59 -9.19
CA ARG A 408 25.23 -31.99 -10.56
C ARG A 408 25.56 -33.47 -10.74
N PHE A 409 24.85 -34.12 -11.68
CA PHE A 409 24.98 -35.55 -11.98
C PHE A 409 26.42 -36.01 -12.24
N TRP A 410 27.30 -35.13 -12.74
CA TRP A 410 28.67 -35.44 -13.15
C TRP A 410 29.78 -34.82 -12.28
N ARG A 411 29.44 -33.95 -11.32
CA ARG A 411 30.45 -33.29 -10.47
C ARG A 411 29.84 -32.90 -9.13
N LYS A 412 30.43 -33.43 -8.04
CA LYS A 412 30.11 -32.99 -6.68
C LYS A 412 30.83 -31.68 -6.39
N ASP A 413 30.12 -30.77 -5.74
CA ASP A 413 30.69 -29.54 -5.20
C ASP A 413 31.62 -29.87 -4.01
N GLU A 414 32.41 -28.90 -3.56
CA GLU A 414 33.21 -29.06 -2.34
C GLU A 414 32.30 -29.34 -1.13
N SER A 415 32.78 -30.18 -0.21
CA SER A 415 32.03 -30.59 0.99
C SER A 415 31.87 -29.47 2.02
N HIS A 416 32.72 -28.44 1.94
CA HIS A 416 32.72 -27.29 2.81
C HIS A 416 33.27 -26.05 2.09
N ILE A 417 32.96 -24.88 2.63
CA ILE A 417 33.54 -23.59 2.24
C ILE A 417 34.05 -22.86 3.49
N VAL A 418 35.04 -21.99 3.32
CA VAL A 418 35.58 -21.17 4.40
C VAL A 418 35.42 -19.70 4.07
N GLY A 419 34.98 -18.89 5.02
CA GLY A 419 34.83 -17.45 4.82
C GLY A 419 34.37 -16.68 6.05
N GLN A 420 34.14 -15.38 5.88
CA GLN A 420 33.71 -14.48 6.94
C GLN A 420 32.29 -13.97 6.66
N PHE A 421 31.47 -13.95 7.70
CA PHE A 421 30.12 -13.38 7.65
C PHE A 421 30.10 -12.00 8.30
N CYS A 422 29.39 -11.07 7.66
CA CYS A 422 29.18 -9.71 8.16
C CYS A 422 27.71 -9.28 7.97
N ALA A 423 27.22 -8.40 8.84
CA ALA A 423 25.90 -7.79 8.73
C ALA A 423 25.94 -6.29 9.11
N ALA A 424 25.07 -5.47 8.53
CA ALA A 424 24.93 -4.06 8.90
C ALA A 424 23.47 -3.61 8.80
N PRO A 425 22.97 -2.79 9.75
CA PRO A 425 21.62 -2.24 9.67
C PRO A 425 21.58 -1.12 8.61
N LEU A 426 20.41 -0.92 8.00
CA LEU A 426 20.15 0.20 7.09
C LEU A 426 19.29 1.29 7.78
N PRO A 427 19.44 2.56 7.39
CA PRO A 427 20.40 3.10 6.42
C PRO A 427 21.85 2.96 6.90
N LEU A 428 22.74 2.62 5.98
CA LEU A 428 24.14 2.42 6.29
C LEU A 428 24.79 3.78 6.59
N ASN A 429 25.44 3.89 7.75
CA ASN A 429 26.12 5.12 8.13
C ASN A 429 27.25 5.50 7.16
N LYS A 430 27.68 6.77 7.17
CA LYS A 430 28.78 7.26 6.31
C LYS A 430 30.09 6.48 6.49
N ASN A 431 30.32 5.93 7.68
CA ASN A 431 31.52 5.13 7.98
C ASN A 431 31.42 3.69 7.48
N ARG A 432 30.26 3.27 6.93
CA ARG A 432 29.97 1.95 6.36
C ARG A 432 30.37 0.79 7.29
N THR A 433 30.14 0.95 8.59
CA THR A 433 30.55 -0.05 9.59
C THR A 433 29.67 -1.29 9.49
N MET A 434 30.29 -2.46 9.32
CA MET A 434 29.62 -3.76 9.38
C MET A 434 30.06 -4.55 10.62
N PHE A 435 29.14 -5.30 11.20
CA PHE A 435 29.40 -6.26 12.27
C PHE A 435 29.82 -7.59 11.64
N CYS A 436 31.10 -7.94 11.77
CA CYS A 436 31.66 -9.18 11.24
C CYS A 436 31.98 -10.16 12.36
N LEU A 437 31.81 -11.46 12.10
CA LEU A 437 32.35 -12.48 12.99
C LEU A 437 33.89 -12.40 12.97
N PRO A 438 34.56 -12.48 14.14
CA PRO A 438 35.99 -12.14 14.23
C PRO A 438 36.93 -13.22 13.70
N TRP A 439 36.40 -14.40 13.35
CA TRP A 439 37.16 -15.52 12.75
C TRP A 439 36.52 -15.99 11.44
N ASN A 440 37.31 -16.68 10.62
CA ASN A 440 36.79 -17.39 9.46
C ASN A 440 36.03 -18.64 9.90
N ILE A 441 34.92 -18.90 9.22
CA ILE A 441 33.96 -19.96 9.51
C ILE A 441 34.05 -21.02 8.43
N THR A 442 34.08 -22.29 8.83
CA THR A 442 33.97 -23.44 7.93
C THR A 442 32.51 -23.89 7.86
N LEU A 443 31.84 -23.65 6.74
CA LEU A 443 30.47 -24.10 6.49
C LEU A 443 30.48 -25.43 5.75
N HIS A 444 30.02 -26.50 6.39
CA HIS A 444 29.80 -27.80 5.75
C HIS A 444 28.48 -27.83 4.98
N GLY A 445 28.45 -28.56 3.87
CA GLY A 445 27.28 -28.62 2.98
C GLY A 445 26.03 -29.15 3.70
N ASN A 446 24.94 -28.39 3.62
CA ASN A 446 23.64 -28.65 4.24
C ASN A 446 23.63 -28.75 5.77
N VAL A 447 24.67 -28.26 6.44
CA VAL A 447 24.75 -28.20 7.91
C VAL A 447 24.45 -26.77 8.38
N ASP A 448 23.62 -26.66 9.40
CA ASP A 448 23.24 -25.38 10.02
C ASP A 448 24.28 -25.04 11.10
N LEU A 449 24.88 -23.85 11.01
CA LEU A 449 25.84 -23.34 12.00
C LEU A 449 25.35 -22.04 12.60
N SER A 450 25.14 -22.04 13.92
CA SER A 450 24.56 -20.92 14.68
C SER A 450 25.64 -20.09 15.37
N TYR A 451 25.51 -18.77 15.31
CA TYR A 451 26.39 -17.78 15.95
C TYR A 451 25.57 -16.68 16.61
N GLN A 452 26.07 -16.11 17.70
CA GLN A 452 25.52 -14.89 18.28
C GLN A 452 26.04 -13.67 17.52
N LEU A 453 25.16 -12.69 17.26
CA LEU A 453 25.53 -11.45 16.60
C LEU A 453 25.68 -10.34 17.64
N SER A 454 26.90 -9.95 17.98
CA SER A 454 27.15 -8.88 18.96
C SER A 454 27.07 -7.48 18.30
N ALA A 455 25.92 -7.12 17.74
CA ALA A 455 25.67 -5.77 17.25
C ALA A 455 25.20 -4.88 18.42
N ALA A 456 25.85 -3.73 18.63
CA ALA A 456 25.43 -2.77 19.65
C ALA A 456 24.19 -1.99 19.17
N CYS A 457 23.20 -1.80 20.05
CA CYS A 457 22.12 -0.85 19.80
C CYS A 457 22.66 0.58 19.95
N ALA A 458 22.26 1.48 19.05
CA ALA A 458 22.66 2.89 19.04
C ALA A 458 21.74 3.75 19.90
#